data_AF-A0A0L7QVG2-F1
#
_entry.id   AF-A0A0L7QVG2-F1
#
_cell.length_a   1.000
_cell.length_b   1.000
_cell.length_c   1.000
_cell.angle_alpha   90.00
_cell.angle_beta   90.00
_cell.angle_gamma   90.00
#
_symmetry.space_group_name_H-M   'P 1'
#
loop_
_entity.id
_entity.type
_entity.pdbx_description
1 polymer ?
#
loop_
_entity_poly.entity_id
_entity_poly.type
_entity_poly.pdbx_seq_one_letter_code
_entity_poly.pdbx_strand_id
1 'polypeptide(L)'
;MEEEINVEMENNPENKPEYTLRPIIYVSWLLGVGVARPKCSPKWLTMALRVLHFAVSSVIVAFSAMDFANFGKQFTSKLFEIMYCMNETVCHLAAYYYVYHMVRHYEKWPELMKMLESLDRNIGRETSINDRCVKIRQIFAVSIVSLFGPVSLIVHVLYYYFTDPEQIFASDLLLYYTIAQTLVNSFVFDIVVYVICQRFRAINEIVARLDEKLGTYWTTLKIRRIRRLHNGMYLHTRREKY
;
A
#
# COMPACT_ATOMS: atom_id res chain seq x y z
N MET A 1 29.89 10.77 35.53
CA MET A 1 30.12 10.73 34.07
C MET A 1 29.43 9.45 33.65
N GLU A 2 28.13 9.56 33.36
CA GLU A 2 27.31 8.41 33.01
C GLU A 2 27.56 8.13 31.52
N GLU A 3 28.15 6.98 31.22
CA GLU A 3 28.26 6.47 29.87
C GLU A 3 26.85 6.23 29.34
N GLU A 4 26.35 7.13 28.49
CA GLU A 4 25.23 6.85 27.61
C GLU A 4 25.62 5.64 26.77
N ILE A 5 25.08 4.48 27.13
CA ILE A 5 25.10 3.29 26.30
C ILE A 5 24.22 3.60 25.07
N ASN A 6 24.79 4.28 24.10
CA ASN A 6 24.30 4.30 22.73
C ASN A 6 24.48 2.89 22.17
N VAL A 7 23.56 2.00 22.54
CA VAL A 7 23.28 0.82 21.74
C VAL A 7 22.81 1.36 20.41
N GLU A 8 23.73 1.47 19.44
CA GLU A 8 23.33 1.41 18.04
C GLU A 8 22.49 0.15 17.91
N MET A 9 21.15 0.30 17.96
CA MET A 9 20.27 -0.68 17.36
C MET A 9 20.74 -0.75 15.91
N GLU A 10 21.51 -1.79 15.65
CA GLU A 10 21.95 -2.23 14.34
C GLU A 10 20.80 -1.95 13.38
N ASN A 11 21.01 -0.98 12.48
CA ASN A 11 20.01 -0.53 11.51
C ASN A 11 19.77 -1.70 10.54
N ASN A 12 19.05 -2.73 11.00
CA ASN A 12 18.80 -3.91 10.22
C ASN A 12 17.98 -3.45 9.00
N PRO A 13 18.48 -3.61 7.76
CA PRO A 13 17.79 -3.14 6.56
C PRO A 13 16.36 -3.68 6.45
N GLU A 14 16.05 -4.79 7.12
CA GLU A 14 14.73 -5.42 7.19
C GLU A 14 13.63 -4.57 7.86
N ASN A 15 13.97 -3.56 8.66
CA ASN A 15 12.99 -2.75 9.39
C ASN A 15 12.51 -1.49 8.64
N LYS A 16 12.88 -1.31 7.37
CA LYS A 16 12.40 -0.15 6.60
C LYS A 16 11.01 -0.46 6.02
N PRO A 17 10.08 0.51 6.03
CA PRO A 17 8.72 0.32 5.50
C PRO A 17 8.72 -0.10 4.02
N GLU A 18 9.73 0.32 3.27
CA GLU A 18 9.93 -0.04 1.87
C GLU A 18 10.25 -1.54 1.67
N TYR A 19 10.92 -2.20 2.63
CA TYR A 19 11.11 -3.66 2.61
C TYR A 19 9.82 -4.39 2.93
N THR A 20 9.05 -3.90 3.91
CA THR A 20 7.75 -4.46 4.25
C THR A 20 6.81 -4.41 3.05
N LEU A 21 6.74 -3.28 2.33
CA LEU A 21 5.87 -3.10 1.16
C LEU A 21 6.44 -3.69 -0.15
N ARG A 22 7.66 -4.24 -0.11
CA ARG A 22 8.39 -4.68 -1.31
C ARG A 22 7.58 -5.61 -2.22
N PRO A 23 6.93 -6.68 -1.72
CA PRO A 23 6.19 -7.60 -2.59
C PRO A 23 5.14 -6.90 -3.47
N ILE A 24 4.25 -6.11 -2.88
CA ILE A 24 3.17 -5.46 -3.65
C ILE A 24 3.71 -4.37 -4.59
N ILE A 25 4.75 -3.66 -4.18
CA ILE A 25 5.41 -2.65 -5.04
C ILE A 25 6.00 -3.31 -6.28
N TYR A 26 6.68 -4.45 -6.13
CA TYR A 26 7.27 -5.16 -7.26
C TYR A 26 6.19 -5.65 -8.23
N VAL A 27 5.09 -6.22 -7.72
CA VAL A 27 3.98 -6.69 -8.56
C VAL A 27 3.32 -5.52 -9.30
N SER A 28 3.04 -4.41 -8.61
CA SER A 28 2.49 -3.20 -9.23
C SER A 28 3.43 -2.59 -10.27
N TRP A 29 4.72 -2.54 -9.96
CA TRP A 29 5.76 -2.04 -10.87
C TRP A 29 5.86 -2.88 -12.13
N LEU A 30 5.89 -4.21 -12.02
CA LEU A 30 5.93 -5.15 -13.14
C LEU A 30 4.69 -5.02 -14.04
N LEU A 31 3.50 -4.94 -13.42
CA LEU A 31 2.23 -4.71 -14.12
C LEU A 31 2.10 -3.29 -14.71
N GLY A 32 3.14 -2.46 -14.61
CA GLY A 32 3.10 -1.15 -15.26
C GLY A 32 2.11 -0.18 -14.64
N VAL A 33 1.76 -0.36 -13.36
CA VAL A 33 0.84 0.54 -12.62
C VAL A 33 1.54 1.20 -11.43
N GLY A 34 0.91 2.24 -10.87
CA GLY A 34 1.33 2.89 -9.64
C GLY A 34 2.54 3.82 -9.77
N VAL A 35 2.68 4.67 -8.74
CA VAL A 35 3.83 5.57 -8.54
C VAL A 35 4.97 4.86 -7.82
N ALA A 36 4.66 3.74 -7.17
CA ALA A 36 5.62 2.98 -6.38
C ALA A 36 6.67 2.30 -7.27
N ARG A 37 7.93 2.41 -6.86
CA ARG A 37 9.04 1.69 -7.51
C ARG A 37 9.85 0.90 -6.49
N PRO A 38 10.45 -0.21 -6.90
CA PRO A 38 11.53 -0.81 -6.16
C PRO A 38 12.68 0.17 -5.96
N LYS A 39 13.20 0.26 -4.74
CA LYS A 39 14.34 1.11 -4.37
C LYS A 39 15.55 0.98 -5.32
N CYS A 40 15.86 -0.25 -5.73
CA CYS A 40 17.01 -0.57 -6.57
C CYS A 40 16.74 -0.43 -8.08
N SER A 41 15.53 -0.02 -8.49
CA SER A 41 15.19 0.11 -9.91
C SER A 41 15.61 1.49 -10.45
N PRO A 42 16.47 1.54 -11.49
CA PRO A 42 16.87 2.80 -12.09
C PRO A 42 15.69 3.46 -12.83
N LYS A 43 15.69 4.80 -12.89
CA LYS A 43 14.61 5.60 -13.49
C LYS A 43 14.36 5.24 -14.94
N TRP A 44 15.43 5.05 -15.72
CA TRP A 44 15.33 4.68 -17.12
C TRP A 44 14.66 3.31 -17.32
N LEU A 45 14.92 2.32 -16.46
CA LEU A 45 14.30 0.99 -16.56
C LEU A 45 12.80 1.08 -16.30
N THR A 46 12.40 1.88 -15.31
CA THR A 46 10.98 2.07 -15.04
C THR A 46 10.31 2.80 -16.20
N MET A 47 10.96 3.83 -16.77
CA MET A 47 10.45 4.54 -17.94
C MET A 47 10.32 3.62 -19.16
N ALA A 48 11.33 2.81 -19.44
CA ALA A 48 11.30 1.83 -20.53
C ALA A 48 10.17 0.82 -20.38
N LEU A 49 9.96 0.30 -19.16
CA LEU A 49 8.84 -0.58 -18.85
C LEU A 49 7.49 0.11 -19.11
N ARG A 50 7.34 1.40 -18.77
CA ARG A 50 6.10 2.15 -19.06
C ARG A 50 5.90 2.41 -20.54
N VAL A 51 6.96 2.71 -21.29
CA VAL A 51 6.88 2.85 -22.76
C VAL A 51 6.50 1.53 -23.41
N LEU A 52 7.01 0.41 -22.92
CA LEU A 52 6.60 -0.92 -23.38
C LEU A 52 5.11 -1.17 -23.11
N HIS A 53 4.65 -0.93 -21.88
CA HIS A 53 3.23 -1.06 -21.54
C HIS A 53 2.35 -0.16 -22.39
N PHE A 54 2.76 1.08 -22.60
CA PHE A 54 2.09 2.02 -23.48
C PHE A 54 2.00 1.48 -24.91
N ALA A 55 3.12 1.01 -25.48
CA ALA A 55 3.15 0.48 -26.84
C ALA A 55 2.26 -0.76 -26.98
N VAL A 56 2.32 -1.69 -26.02
CA VAL A 56 1.46 -2.88 -26.01
C VAL A 56 0.00 -2.45 -25.92
N SER A 57 -0.37 -1.54 -25.01
CA SER A 57 -1.73 -1.01 -24.92
C SER A 57 -2.17 -0.35 -26.23
N SER A 58 -1.34 0.47 -26.87
CA SER A 58 -1.66 1.11 -28.16
C SER A 58 -1.84 0.10 -29.30
N VAL A 59 -1.02 -0.95 -29.36
CA VAL A 59 -1.18 -2.04 -30.34
C VAL A 59 -2.50 -2.77 -30.12
N ILE A 60 -2.85 -3.06 -28.87
CA ILE A 60 -4.11 -3.74 -28.59
C ILE A 60 -5.31 -2.85 -28.91
N VAL A 61 -5.24 -1.52 -28.71
CA VAL A 61 -6.30 -0.59 -29.20
C VAL A 61 -6.55 -0.79 -30.69
N ALA A 62 -5.49 -0.85 -31.48
CA ALA A 62 -5.62 -0.97 -32.93
C ALA A 62 -6.29 -2.31 -33.32
N PHE A 63 -5.93 -3.40 -32.65
CA PHE A 63 -6.56 -4.70 -32.86
C PHE A 63 -8.01 -4.73 -32.36
N SER A 64 -8.28 -4.23 -31.16
CA SER A 64 -9.63 -4.18 -30.60
C SER A 64 -10.58 -3.32 -31.44
N ALA A 65 -10.11 -2.21 -32.03
CA ALA A 65 -10.89 -1.42 -32.98
C ALA A 65 -11.18 -2.18 -34.29
N MET A 66 -10.24 -2.98 -34.79
CA MET A 66 -10.46 -3.86 -35.95
C MET A 66 -11.46 -4.98 -35.61
N ASP A 67 -11.31 -5.60 -34.44
CA ASP A 67 -12.22 -6.63 -33.94
C ASP A 67 -13.62 -6.06 -33.76
N PHE A 68 -13.77 -4.87 -33.15
CA PHE A 68 -15.05 -4.18 -33.02
C PHE A 68 -15.69 -3.86 -34.37
N ALA A 69 -14.92 -3.43 -35.38
CA ALA A 69 -15.45 -3.20 -36.72
C ALA A 69 -15.98 -4.48 -37.40
N ASN A 70 -15.38 -5.63 -37.09
CA ASN A 70 -15.77 -6.93 -37.61
C ASN A 70 -16.95 -7.56 -36.82
N PHE A 71 -16.90 -7.49 -35.48
CA PHE A 71 -17.86 -8.10 -34.54
C PHE A 71 -19.05 -7.21 -34.20
N GLY A 72 -18.93 -5.89 -34.36
CA GLY A 72 -19.99 -4.91 -34.14
C GLY A 72 -21.29 -5.25 -34.87
N LYS A 73 -21.16 -5.91 -36.03
CA LYS A 73 -22.28 -6.37 -36.86
C LYS A 73 -23.01 -7.61 -36.33
N GLN A 74 -22.41 -8.34 -35.38
CA GLN A 74 -22.97 -9.57 -34.79
C GLN A 74 -23.69 -9.32 -33.46
N PHE A 75 -23.51 -8.16 -32.81
CA PHE A 75 -24.27 -7.86 -31.60
C PHE A 75 -25.75 -7.73 -31.90
N THR A 76 -26.55 -8.64 -31.34
CA THR A 76 -28.02 -8.59 -31.42
C THR A 76 -28.63 -7.45 -30.61
N SER A 77 -27.88 -6.88 -29.65
CA SER A 77 -28.34 -5.81 -28.76
C SER A 77 -27.37 -4.64 -28.73
N LYS A 78 -27.88 -3.45 -29.04
CA LYS A 78 -27.14 -2.17 -28.99
C LYS A 78 -26.61 -1.84 -27.59
N LEU A 79 -27.25 -2.33 -26.53
CA LEU A 79 -26.78 -2.12 -25.16
C LEU A 79 -25.45 -2.85 -24.90
N PHE A 80 -25.31 -4.07 -25.42
CA PHE A 80 -24.06 -4.83 -25.29
C PHE A 80 -22.93 -4.20 -26.11
N GLU A 81 -23.25 -3.72 -27.32
CA GLU A 81 -22.29 -2.99 -28.16
C GLU A 81 -21.76 -1.73 -27.47
N ILE A 82 -22.65 -0.90 -26.89
CA ILE A 82 -22.26 0.31 -26.14
C ILE A 82 -21.44 -0.05 -24.90
N MET A 83 -21.84 -1.07 -24.14
CA MET A 83 -21.11 -1.52 -22.95
C MET A 83 -19.70 -1.99 -23.29
N TYR A 84 -19.54 -2.76 -24.36
CA TYR A 84 -18.25 -3.23 -24.85
C TYR A 84 -17.35 -2.06 -25.24
N CYS A 85 -17.86 -1.13 -26.06
CA CYS A 85 -17.13 0.06 -26.50
C CYS A 85 -16.71 0.97 -25.33
N MET A 86 -17.60 1.18 -24.34
CA MET A 86 -17.26 1.93 -23.14
C MET A 86 -16.16 1.25 -22.33
N ASN A 87 -16.26 -0.07 -22.11
CA ASN A 87 -15.26 -0.81 -21.36
C ASN A 87 -13.88 -0.72 -22.01
N GLU A 88 -13.82 -0.90 -23.33
CA GLU A 88 -12.59 -0.78 -24.12
C GLU A 88 -11.99 0.63 -24.01
N THR A 89 -12.81 1.66 -24.22
CA THR A 89 -12.39 3.07 -24.11
C THR A 89 -11.84 3.39 -22.71
N VAL A 90 -12.49 2.89 -21.65
CA VAL A 90 -12.05 3.07 -20.27
C VAL A 90 -10.72 2.37 -20.02
N CYS A 91 -10.55 1.14 -20.51
CA CYS A 91 -9.28 0.41 -20.40
C CYS A 91 -8.12 1.19 -21.02
N HIS A 92 -8.36 1.78 -22.19
CA HIS A 92 -7.36 2.62 -22.86
C HIS A 92 -7.05 3.87 -22.05
N LEU A 93 -8.06 4.67 -21.69
CA LEU A 93 -7.89 5.89 -20.91
C LEU A 93 -7.10 5.62 -19.61
N ALA A 94 -7.39 4.50 -18.95
CA ALA A 94 -6.68 4.07 -17.74
C ALA A 94 -5.19 3.79 -18.02
N ALA A 95 -4.85 3.09 -19.10
CA ALA A 95 -3.46 2.81 -19.47
C ALA A 95 -2.65 4.11 -19.71
N TYR A 96 -3.21 5.06 -20.47
CA TYR A 96 -2.60 6.39 -20.69
C TYR A 96 -2.45 7.17 -19.38
N TYR A 97 -3.50 7.16 -18.56
CA TYR A 97 -3.51 7.84 -17.27
C TYR A 97 -2.43 7.31 -16.33
N TYR A 98 -2.23 5.98 -16.26
CA TYR A 98 -1.22 5.39 -15.39
C TYR A 98 0.21 5.77 -15.77
N VAL A 99 0.52 5.85 -17.07
CA VAL A 99 1.83 6.32 -17.54
C VAL A 99 2.05 7.78 -17.15
N TYR A 100 1.08 8.65 -17.43
CA TYR A 100 1.17 10.06 -17.07
C TYR A 100 1.30 10.29 -15.56
N HIS A 101 0.43 9.65 -14.78
CA HIS A 101 0.38 9.78 -13.33
C HIS A 101 1.70 9.33 -12.69
N MET A 102 2.30 8.24 -13.18
CA MET A 102 3.61 7.79 -12.76
C MET A 102 4.69 8.84 -13.03
N VAL A 103 4.77 9.39 -14.26
CA VAL A 103 5.82 10.36 -14.62
C VAL A 103 5.71 11.61 -13.75
N ARG A 104 4.49 12.10 -13.55
CA ARG A 104 4.23 13.29 -12.74
C ARG A 104 4.60 13.11 -11.26
N HIS A 105 4.33 11.94 -10.70
CA HIS A 105 4.48 11.70 -9.26
C HIS A 105 5.70 10.85 -8.89
N TYR A 106 6.57 10.53 -9.86
CA TYR A 106 7.71 9.62 -9.69
C TYR A 106 8.56 9.91 -8.44
N GLU A 107 8.82 11.19 -8.16
CA GLU A 107 9.68 11.62 -7.05
C GLU A 107 8.96 11.65 -5.69
N LYS A 108 7.63 11.58 -5.68
CA LYS A 108 6.81 11.59 -4.46
C LYS A 108 6.85 10.27 -3.71
N TRP A 109 7.08 9.15 -4.39
CA TRP A 109 7.18 7.86 -3.73
C TRP A 109 8.39 7.75 -2.78
N PRO A 110 9.63 8.09 -3.20
CA PRO A 110 10.77 8.16 -2.29
C PRO A 110 10.58 9.12 -1.11
N GLU A 111 9.89 10.25 -1.32
CA GLU A 111 9.57 11.21 -0.26
C GLU A 111 8.67 10.58 0.82
N LEU A 112 7.61 9.88 0.41
CA LEU A 112 6.72 9.14 1.31
C LEU A 112 7.47 8.05 2.09
N MET A 113 8.30 7.26 1.41
CA MET A 113 9.06 6.18 2.08
C MET A 113 10.04 6.73 3.12
N LYS A 114 10.71 7.87 2.83
CA LYS A 114 11.58 8.54 3.81
C LYS A 114 10.80 9.05 5.02
N MET A 115 9.61 9.60 4.80
CA MET A 115 8.75 10.07 5.90
C MET A 115 8.32 8.90 6.79
N LEU A 116 7.91 7.77 6.20
CA LEU A 116 7.58 6.56 6.94
C LEU A 116 8.79 5.97 7.68
N GLU A 117 9.99 5.99 7.08
CA GLU A 117 11.22 5.52 7.73
C GLU A 117 11.56 6.38 8.96
N SER A 118 11.41 7.70 8.87
CA SER A 118 11.58 8.58 10.02
C SER A 118 10.55 8.31 11.11
N LEU A 119 9.30 8.01 10.73
CA LEU A 119 8.23 7.69 11.65
C LEU A 119 8.49 6.36 12.37
N ASP A 120 8.87 5.33 11.63
CA ASP A 120 9.17 4.00 12.15
C ASP A 120 10.36 4.04 13.12
N ARG A 121 11.37 4.87 12.84
CA ARG A 121 12.48 5.10 13.78
C ARG A 121 12.04 5.75 15.09
N ASN A 122 11.12 6.70 15.03
CA ASN A 122 10.60 7.38 16.23
C ASN A 122 9.72 6.45 17.06
N ILE A 123 8.84 5.68 16.41
CA ILE A 123 7.99 4.68 17.07
C ILE A 123 8.84 3.54 17.64
N GLY A 124 9.82 3.06 16.88
CA GLY A 124 10.70 1.94 17.22
C GLY A 124 11.52 2.14 18.51
N ARG A 125 11.77 3.39 18.90
CA ARG A 125 12.40 3.72 20.20
C ARG A 125 11.51 3.38 21.40
N GLU A 126 10.18 3.41 21.22
CA GLU A 126 9.19 3.23 22.29
C GLU A 126 8.49 1.88 22.21
N THR A 127 8.24 1.37 21.00
CA THR A 127 7.53 0.10 20.78
C THR A 127 7.94 -0.55 19.45
N SER A 128 7.96 -1.89 19.44
CA SER A 128 8.18 -2.65 18.21
C SER A 128 6.95 -2.54 17.28
N ILE A 129 7.20 -2.39 15.99
CA ILE A 129 6.16 -2.36 14.96
C ILE A 129 5.94 -3.77 14.41
N ASN A 130 4.69 -4.25 14.46
CA ASN A 130 4.34 -5.58 13.95
C ASN A 130 3.84 -5.54 12.50
N ASP A 131 4.70 -5.88 11.55
CA ASP A 131 4.36 -5.87 10.12
C ASP A 131 3.71 -7.18 9.62
N ARG A 132 3.40 -8.15 10.50
CA ARG A 132 2.79 -9.44 10.12
C ARG A 132 1.47 -9.27 9.37
N CYS A 133 0.60 -8.37 9.84
CA CYS A 133 -0.68 -8.11 9.19
C CYS A 133 -0.50 -7.50 7.79
N VAL A 134 0.51 -6.65 7.60
CA VAL A 134 0.84 -6.05 6.30
C VAL A 134 1.31 -7.13 5.33
N LYS A 135 2.16 -8.06 5.78
CA LYS A 135 2.60 -9.21 4.97
C LYS A 135 1.44 -10.10 4.55
N ILE A 136 0.53 -10.43 5.47
CA ILE A 136 -0.67 -11.23 5.17
C ILE A 136 -1.53 -10.55 4.11
N ARG A 137 -1.81 -9.25 4.26
CA ARG A 137 -2.60 -8.47 3.28
C ARG A 137 -1.95 -8.42 1.90
N GLN A 138 -0.63 -8.31 1.84
CA GLN A 138 0.09 -8.36 0.56
C GLN A 138 -0.02 -9.72 -0.12
N ILE A 139 0.10 -10.82 0.63
CA ILE A 139 -0.10 -12.16 0.09
C ILE A 139 -1.52 -12.28 -0.50
N PHE A 140 -2.54 -11.85 0.24
CA PHE A 140 -3.91 -11.84 -0.28
C PHE A 140 -4.06 -11.01 -1.55
N ALA A 141 -3.54 -9.78 -1.57
CA ALA A 141 -3.60 -8.92 -2.73
C ALA A 141 -2.93 -9.54 -3.96
N VAL A 142 -1.72 -10.07 -3.81
CA VAL A 142 -1.00 -10.73 -4.92
C VAL A 142 -1.72 -11.98 -5.40
N SER A 143 -2.28 -12.78 -4.50
CA SER A 143 -3.07 -13.96 -4.85
C SER A 143 -4.33 -13.60 -5.63
N ILE A 144 -5.06 -12.56 -5.20
CA ILE A 144 -6.28 -12.10 -5.90
C ILE A 144 -5.91 -11.56 -7.28
N VAL A 145 -4.88 -10.71 -7.40
CA VAL A 145 -4.42 -10.18 -8.70
C VAL A 145 -4.01 -11.32 -9.63
N SER A 146 -3.31 -12.32 -9.12
CA SER A 146 -2.89 -13.49 -9.92
C SER A 146 -4.08 -14.33 -10.37
N LEU A 147 -5.06 -14.53 -9.49
CA LEU A 147 -6.28 -15.29 -9.78
C LEU A 147 -7.10 -14.62 -10.88
N PHE A 148 -7.41 -13.32 -10.72
CA PHE A 148 -8.27 -12.57 -11.65
C PHE A 148 -7.55 -12.08 -12.92
N GLY A 149 -6.22 -12.04 -12.93
CA GLY A 149 -5.43 -11.69 -14.10
C GLY A 149 -4.99 -12.94 -14.89
N PRO A 150 -3.72 -13.37 -14.73
CA PRO A 150 -3.12 -14.41 -15.58
C PRO A 150 -3.83 -15.76 -15.48
N VAL A 151 -4.26 -16.19 -14.30
CA VAL A 151 -4.95 -17.49 -14.14
C VAL A 151 -6.29 -17.47 -14.87
N SER A 152 -7.08 -16.41 -14.70
CA SER A 152 -8.36 -16.28 -15.40
C SER A 152 -8.19 -16.23 -16.92
N LEU A 153 -7.15 -15.54 -17.41
CA LEU A 153 -6.80 -15.54 -18.83
C LEU A 153 -6.46 -16.95 -19.34
N ILE A 154 -5.63 -17.71 -18.62
CA ILE A 154 -5.26 -19.07 -19.02
C ILE A 154 -6.50 -19.96 -19.09
N VAL A 155 -7.37 -19.89 -18.09
CA VAL A 155 -8.63 -20.65 -18.06
C VAL A 155 -9.52 -20.28 -19.24
N HIS A 156 -9.65 -18.98 -19.54
CA HIS A 156 -10.42 -18.49 -20.67
C HIS A 156 -9.88 -19.06 -21.99
N VAL A 157 -8.57 -18.94 -22.24
CA VAL A 157 -7.93 -19.45 -23.46
C VAL A 157 -8.10 -20.96 -23.58
N LEU A 158 -7.89 -21.73 -22.50
CA LEU A 158 -8.07 -23.18 -22.52
C LEU A 158 -9.51 -23.57 -22.81
N TYR A 159 -10.49 -22.88 -22.21
CA TYR A 159 -11.90 -23.15 -22.44
C TYR A 159 -12.27 -22.98 -23.93
N TYR A 160 -11.93 -21.85 -24.54
CA TYR A 160 -12.24 -21.59 -25.95
C TYR A 160 -11.41 -22.44 -26.91
N TYR A 161 -10.16 -22.75 -26.57
CA TYR A 161 -9.35 -23.68 -27.35
C TYR A 161 -10.04 -25.06 -27.52
N PHE A 162 -10.73 -25.56 -26.49
CA PHE A 162 -11.43 -26.85 -26.54
C PHE A 162 -12.87 -26.77 -27.04
N THR A 163 -13.53 -25.61 -26.95
CA THR A 163 -14.96 -25.48 -27.27
C THR A 163 -15.23 -24.76 -28.59
N ASP A 164 -14.55 -23.63 -28.83
CA ASP A 164 -14.71 -22.82 -30.03
C ASP A 164 -13.49 -21.89 -30.23
N PRO A 165 -12.45 -22.33 -30.97
CA PRO A 165 -11.20 -21.60 -31.09
C PRO A 165 -11.32 -20.29 -31.89
N GLU A 166 -12.40 -20.10 -32.66
CA GLU A 166 -12.63 -18.86 -33.42
C GLU A 166 -12.98 -17.67 -32.50
N GLN A 167 -13.29 -17.93 -31.22
CA GLN A 167 -13.63 -16.90 -30.24
C GLN A 167 -12.44 -16.42 -29.38
N ILE A 168 -11.20 -16.78 -29.72
CA ILE A 168 -10.02 -16.30 -28.99
C ILE A 168 -9.59 -14.95 -29.57
N PHE A 169 -9.77 -13.86 -28.81
CA PHE A 169 -9.44 -12.51 -29.27
C PHE A 169 -8.24 -11.90 -28.54
N ALA A 170 -7.54 -11.00 -29.22
CA ALA A 170 -6.48 -10.20 -28.61
C ALA A 170 -7.06 -9.22 -27.56
N SER A 171 -8.33 -8.84 -27.70
CA SER A 171 -9.05 -7.98 -26.74
C SER A 171 -9.23 -8.65 -25.37
N ASP A 172 -9.35 -9.98 -25.29
CA ASP A 172 -9.45 -10.72 -24.03
C ASP A 172 -8.19 -10.57 -23.19
N LEU A 173 -7.01 -10.61 -23.83
CA LEU A 173 -5.72 -10.36 -23.18
C LEU A 173 -5.71 -8.98 -22.50
N LEU A 174 -6.19 -7.94 -23.19
CA LEU A 174 -6.26 -6.59 -22.64
C LEU A 174 -7.24 -6.50 -21.47
N LEU A 175 -8.38 -7.19 -21.55
CA LEU A 175 -9.38 -7.20 -20.49
C LEU A 175 -8.79 -7.75 -19.19
N TYR A 176 -8.25 -8.98 -19.21
CA TYR A 176 -7.66 -9.60 -18.02
C TYR A 176 -6.44 -8.83 -17.50
N TYR A 177 -5.64 -8.29 -18.42
CA TYR A 177 -4.50 -7.45 -18.05
C TYR A 177 -4.95 -6.17 -17.33
N THR A 178 -5.97 -5.48 -17.84
CA THR A 178 -6.50 -4.26 -17.23
C THR A 178 -7.18 -4.54 -15.88
N ILE A 179 -7.87 -5.67 -15.74
CA ILE A 179 -8.41 -6.13 -14.45
C ILE A 179 -7.27 -6.31 -13.44
N ALA A 180 -6.18 -6.99 -13.82
CA ALA A 180 -5.02 -7.15 -12.96
C ALA A 180 -4.39 -5.79 -12.56
N GLN A 181 -4.26 -4.87 -13.53
CA GLN A 181 -3.71 -3.53 -13.32
C GLN A 181 -4.54 -2.68 -12.35
N THR A 182 -5.87 -2.68 -12.53
CA THR A 182 -6.78 -1.92 -11.67
C THR A 182 -6.82 -2.48 -10.25
N LEU A 183 -6.90 -3.81 -10.12
CA LEU A 183 -6.85 -4.49 -8.81
C LEU A 183 -5.55 -4.20 -8.07
N VAL A 184 -4.39 -4.37 -8.71
CA VAL A 184 -3.10 -4.14 -8.04
C VAL A 184 -2.96 -2.68 -7.61
N ASN A 185 -3.43 -1.74 -8.42
CA ASN A 185 -3.37 -0.32 -8.07
C ASN A 185 -4.22 0.01 -6.84
N SER A 186 -5.43 -0.55 -6.77
CA SER A 186 -6.31 -0.43 -5.60
C SER A 186 -5.66 -1.04 -4.36
N PHE A 187 -5.13 -2.26 -4.47
CA PHE A 187 -4.48 -2.92 -3.34
C PHE A 187 -3.22 -2.20 -2.86
N VAL A 188 -2.41 -1.63 -3.75
CA VAL A 188 -1.27 -0.81 -3.34
C VAL A 188 -1.74 0.37 -2.50
N PHE A 189 -2.77 1.08 -2.95
CA PHE A 189 -3.34 2.18 -2.19
C PHE A 189 -3.84 1.72 -0.81
N ASP A 190 -4.66 0.68 -0.75
CA ASP A 190 -5.25 0.16 0.49
C ASP A 190 -4.17 -0.29 1.49
N ILE A 191 -3.13 -0.97 1.00
CA ILE A 191 -2.04 -1.46 1.85
C ILE A 191 -1.19 -0.29 2.36
N VAL A 192 -0.90 0.72 1.53
CA VAL A 192 -0.16 1.92 1.96
C VAL A 192 -0.95 2.69 3.01
N VAL A 193 -2.24 2.93 2.77
CA VAL A 193 -3.13 3.56 3.76
C VAL A 193 -3.18 2.75 5.05
N TYR A 194 -3.30 1.42 4.95
CA TYR A 194 -3.29 0.54 6.11
C TYR A 194 -2.00 0.65 6.94
N VAL A 195 -0.83 0.69 6.29
CA VAL A 195 0.45 0.89 6.98
C VAL A 195 0.47 2.23 7.71
N ILE A 196 0.06 3.31 7.04
CA ILE A 196 -0.01 4.65 7.65
C ILE A 196 -0.95 4.63 8.87
N CYS A 197 -2.15 4.09 8.73
CA CYS A 197 -3.11 3.95 9.83
C CYS A 197 -2.56 3.14 11.01
N GLN A 198 -1.81 2.07 10.71
CA GLN A 198 -1.18 1.27 11.75
C GLN A 198 -0.15 2.08 12.55
N ARG A 199 0.66 2.91 11.87
CA ARG A 199 1.64 3.76 12.56
C ARG A 199 0.96 4.83 13.42
N PHE A 200 -0.09 5.46 12.92
CA PHE A 200 -0.88 6.40 13.73
C PHE A 200 -1.52 5.74 14.95
N ARG A 201 -2.00 4.50 14.81
CA ARG A 201 -2.52 3.74 15.94
C ARG A 201 -1.45 3.48 16.99
N ALA A 202 -0.23 3.11 16.58
CA ALA A 202 0.89 2.92 17.50
C ALA A 202 1.26 4.22 18.24
N ILE A 203 1.26 5.36 17.53
CA ILE A 203 1.48 6.68 18.16
C ILE A 203 0.40 6.97 19.20
N ASN A 204 -0.88 6.75 18.87
CA ASN A 204 -1.97 6.97 19.80
C ASN A 204 -1.86 6.09 21.05
N GLU A 205 -1.40 4.83 20.90
CA GLU A 205 -1.14 3.94 22.04
C GLU A 205 0.03 4.44 22.91
N ILE A 206 1.10 4.96 22.30
CA ILE A 206 2.22 5.58 23.04
C ILE A 206 1.71 6.81 23.83
N VAL A 207 0.93 7.69 23.19
CA VAL A 207 0.36 8.89 23.82
C VAL A 207 -0.56 8.50 24.98
N ALA A 208 -1.42 7.50 24.82
CA ALA A 208 -2.30 7.02 25.88
C ALA A 208 -1.50 6.48 27.09
N ARG A 209 -0.44 5.71 26.86
CA ARG A 209 0.45 5.22 27.94
C ARG A 209 1.17 6.35 28.66
N LEU A 210 1.55 7.41 27.94
CA LEU A 210 2.17 8.59 28.55
C LEU A 210 1.17 9.34 29.46
N ASP A 211 -0.08 9.50 29.02
CA ASP A 211 -1.14 10.13 29.80
C ASP A 211 -1.45 9.33 31.09
N GLU A 212 -1.57 8.00 30.99
CA GLU A 212 -1.76 7.12 32.14
C GLU A 212 -0.62 7.22 33.16
N LYS A 213 0.64 7.18 32.69
CA LYS A 213 1.83 7.32 33.55
C LYS A 213 1.88 8.68 34.23
N LEU A 214 1.56 9.75 33.51
CA LEU A 214 1.44 11.10 34.08
C LEU A 214 0.35 11.15 35.15
N GLY A 215 -0.80 10.51 34.90
CA GLY A 215 -1.88 10.36 35.87
C GLY A 215 -1.44 9.62 37.15
N THR A 216 -0.69 8.52 37.01
CA THR A 216 -0.17 7.74 38.15
C THR A 216 0.91 8.50 38.93
N TYR A 217 1.80 9.21 38.23
CA TYR A 217 2.80 10.07 38.83
C TYR A 217 2.15 11.24 39.58
N TRP A 218 1.14 11.87 39.00
CA TRP A 218 0.44 13.00 39.61
C TRP A 218 -0.38 12.58 40.84
N THR A 219 -1.01 11.41 40.79
CA THR A 219 -1.72 10.83 41.94
C THR A 219 -0.77 10.46 43.08
N THR A 220 0.37 9.82 42.78
CA THR A 220 1.40 9.53 43.81
C THR A 220 1.99 10.80 44.42
N LEU A 221 2.21 11.85 43.63
CA LEU A 221 2.69 13.15 44.13
C LEU A 221 1.67 13.83 45.07
N LYS A 222 0.37 13.77 44.72
CA LYS A 222 -0.73 14.28 45.57
C LYS A 222 -0.81 13.52 46.90
N ILE A 223 -0.76 12.18 46.87
CA ILE A 223 -0.75 11.34 48.09
C ILE A 223 0.46 11.69 48.96
N ARG A 224 1.65 11.88 48.37
CA ARG A 224 2.86 12.29 49.11
C ARG A 224 2.72 13.67 49.75
N ARG A 225 2.11 14.64 49.07
CA ARG A 225 1.81 15.97 49.64
C ARG A 225 0.81 15.89 50.79
N ILE A 226 -0.29 15.15 50.62
CA ILE A 226 -1.30 14.95 51.68
C ILE A 226 -0.67 14.29 52.91
N ARG A 227 0.14 13.24 52.72
CA ARG A 227 0.85 12.58 53.83
C ARG A 227 1.81 13.52 54.56
N ARG A 228 2.52 14.40 53.84
CA ARG A 228 3.39 15.42 54.47
C ARG A 228 2.60 16.45 55.26
N LEU A 229 1.47 16.93 54.74
CA LEU A 229 0.60 17.87 55.45
C LEU A 229 0.02 17.23 56.73
N HIS A 230 -0.43 15.99 56.65
CA HIS A 230 -1.00 15.28 57.79
C HIS A 230 0.04 15.00 58.89
N ASN A 231 1.25 14.56 58.51
CA ASN A 231 2.35 14.34 59.46
C ASN A 231 2.94 15.65 60.00
N GLY A 232 2.93 16.73 59.21
CA GLY A 232 3.34 18.06 59.64
C GLY A 232 2.40 18.67 60.68
N MET A 233 1.09 18.47 60.53
CA MET A 233 0.10 18.85 61.55
C MET A 233 0.31 18.07 62.85
N TYR A 234 0.57 16.76 62.78
CA TYR A 234 0.80 15.92 63.95
C TYR A 234 2.04 16.33 64.78
N LEU A 235 3.06 16.88 64.13
CA LEU A 235 4.26 17.42 64.81
C LEU A 235 4.01 18.80 65.45
N HIS A 236 3.10 19.60 64.90
CA HIS A 236 2.75 20.91 65.47
C HIS A 236 1.85 20.78 66.71
N THR A 237 0.87 19.85 66.70
CA THR A 237 0.00 19.59 67.85
C THR A 237 0.72 18.92 69.03
N ARG A 238 1.89 18.32 68.80
CA ARG A 238 2.73 17.72 69.86
C ARG A 238 3.66 18.72 70.55
N ARG A 239 3.93 19.88 69.92
CA ARG A 239 4.72 20.97 70.52
C ARG A 239 3.91 21.92 71.40
N GLU A 240 2.59 21.96 71.26
CA GLU A 240 1.72 22.81 72.11
C GLU A 240 1.27 22.10 73.41
N LYS A 241 1.80 20.90 73.71
CA LYS A 241 1.44 20.10 74.89
C LYS A 241 2.58 19.89 75.90
N TYR A 242 3.68 20.62 75.77
CA TYR A 242 4.76 20.67 76.77
C TYR A 242 5.18 22.11 77.01
#